data_AF-A0A1C6L3W9-F1
#
_entry.id   AF-A0A1C6L3W9-F1
#
_cell.length_a   1.000
_cell.length_b   1.000
_cell.length_c   1.000
_cell.angle_alpha   90.00
_cell.angle_beta   90.00
_cell.angle_gamma   90.00
#
_symmetry.space_group_name_H-M   'P 1'
#
loop_
_entity.id
_entity.type
_entity.pdbx_description
1 polymer ?
#
loop_
_entity_poly.entity_id
_entity_poly.type
_entity_poly.pdbx_seq_one_letter_code
_entity_poly.pdbx_strand_id
1 'polypeptide(L)'
;MNRLLKLEVKLNKVIDEQEGKFIDRDETLDWERIHMASSARCAWILAMQRGVEPELAACAAAVHDYGRILTGKQKNHAEAGYEPVRGFLQEVGVFNEEEIEIIALAVKNHSLKKEVGSPIEEIVKDADVIDCYQLGQPFDRPEKEVRYNKWREENGV
;
A
#
# COMPACT_ATOMS: atom_id res chain seq x y z
N MET A 1 19.36 -10.54 -2.00
CA MET A 1 18.03 -10.64 -2.64
C MET A 1 17.23 -9.44 -2.15
N ASN A 2 16.68 -8.60 -3.04
CA ASN A 2 15.91 -7.41 -2.66
C ASN A 2 14.67 -7.84 -1.86
N ARG A 3 14.45 -7.30 -0.65
CA ARG A 3 13.36 -7.73 0.26
C ARG A 3 11.99 -7.51 -0.38
N LEU A 4 11.85 -6.43 -1.15
CA LEU A 4 10.64 -6.09 -1.89
C LEU A 4 10.23 -7.20 -2.85
N LEU A 5 11.15 -7.70 -3.70
CA LEU A 5 10.83 -8.77 -4.64
C LEU A 5 10.35 -10.04 -3.91
N LYS A 6 10.99 -10.39 -2.79
CA LYS A 6 10.57 -11.55 -1.99
C LYS A 6 9.17 -11.35 -1.42
N LEU A 7 8.88 -10.15 -0.92
CA LEU A 7 7.58 -9.77 -0.37
C LEU A 7 6.49 -9.84 -1.45
N GLU A 8 6.70 -9.20 -2.60
CA GLU A 8 5.74 -9.15 -3.69
C GLU A 8 5.45 -10.54 -4.29
N VAL A 9 6.48 -11.40 -4.42
CA VAL A 9 6.29 -12.79 -4.85
C VAL A 9 5.46 -13.58 -3.85
N LYS A 10 5.64 -13.36 -2.54
CA LYS A 10 4.79 -14.00 -1.53
C LYS A 10 3.37 -13.42 -1.53
N LEU A 11 3.22 -12.11 -1.70
CA LEU A 11 1.90 -11.46 -1.73
C LEU A 11 1.09 -11.92 -2.94
N ASN A 12 1.71 -12.10 -4.11
CA ASN A 12 1.04 -12.69 -5.27
C ASN A 12 0.43 -14.06 -4.97
N LYS A 13 1.11 -14.91 -4.18
CA LYS A 13 0.54 -16.20 -3.76
C LYS A 13 -0.68 -16.02 -2.85
N VAL A 14 -0.63 -15.04 -1.93
CA VAL A 14 -1.80 -14.69 -1.10
C VAL A 14 -2.96 -14.24 -1.98
N ILE A 15 -2.71 -13.45 -3.02
CA ILE A 15 -3.74 -13.01 -3.98
C ILE A 15 -4.29 -14.22 -4.75
N ASP A 16 -3.44 -15.12 -5.25
CA ASP A 16 -3.86 -16.35 -5.94
C ASP A 16 -4.76 -17.22 -5.06
N GLU A 17 -4.46 -17.32 -3.77
CA GLU A 17 -5.30 -18.04 -2.81
C GLU A 17 -6.69 -17.43 -2.64
N GLN A 18 -6.95 -16.20 -3.09
CA GLN A 18 -8.28 -15.58 -2.99
C GLN A 18 -9.19 -15.92 -4.18
N GLU A 19 -8.67 -16.57 -5.22
CA GLU A 19 -9.44 -16.99 -6.39
C GLU A 19 -10.64 -17.86 -5.99
N GLY A 20 -11.83 -17.49 -6.44
CA GLY A 20 -13.08 -18.20 -6.14
C GLY A 20 -13.57 -18.15 -4.69
N LYS A 21 -12.86 -17.49 -3.74
CA LYS A 21 -13.30 -17.40 -2.33
C LYS A 21 -14.47 -16.46 -2.11
N PHE A 22 -14.58 -15.41 -2.93
CA PHE A 22 -15.59 -14.38 -2.79
C PHE A 22 -16.30 -14.18 -4.13
N ILE A 23 -17.64 -14.23 -4.11
CA ILE A 23 -18.48 -14.02 -5.30
C ILE A 23 -18.52 -12.53 -5.69
N ASP A 24 -18.42 -11.64 -4.69
CA ASP A 24 -18.55 -10.20 -4.87
C ASP A 24 -17.39 -9.50 -4.14
N ARG A 25 -16.41 -9.03 -4.92
CA ARG A 25 -15.26 -8.26 -4.45
C ARG A 25 -15.36 -6.85 -4.99
N ASP A 26 -15.01 -5.87 -4.17
CA ASP A 26 -15.05 -4.45 -4.54
C ASP A 26 -13.94 -4.10 -5.56
N GLU A 27 -12.85 -4.87 -5.56
CA GLU A 27 -11.77 -4.79 -6.55
C GLU A 27 -11.36 -6.20 -7.04
N THR A 28 -10.91 -6.26 -8.29
CA THR A 28 -10.46 -7.52 -8.92
C THR A 28 -9.09 -7.97 -8.41
N LEU A 29 -8.79 -9.26 -8.49
CA LEU A 29 -7.44 -9.74 -8.13
C LEU A 29 -6.36 -9.20 -9.09
N ASP A 30 -6.71 -8.91 -10.35
CA ASP A 30 -5.79 -8.28 -11.30
C ASP A 30 -5.46 -6.84 -10.88
N TRP A 31 -6.46 -6.10 -10.41
CA TRP A 31 -6.26 -4.79 -9.80
C TRP A 31 -5.30 -4.88 -8.62
N GLU A 32 -5.53 -5.81 -7.69
CA GLU A 32 -4.65 -5.95 -6.51
C GLU A 32 -3.19 -6.19 -6.91
N ARG A 33 -2.92 -7.03 -7.93
CA ARG A 33 -1.56 -7.31 -8.42
C ARG A 33 -0.89 -6.10 -9.07
N ILE A 34 -1.65 -5.35 -9.87
CA ILE A 34 -1.13 -4.16 -10.54
C ILE A 34 -0.87 -3.09 -9.49
N HIS A 35 -1.90 -2.74 -8.72
CA HIS A 35 -1.89 -1.66 -7.74
C HIS A 35 -0.84 -1.87 -6.64
N MET A 36 -0.64 -3.10 -6.15
CA MET A 36 0.42 -3.38 -5.17
C MET A 36 1.81 -3.02 -5.71
N ALA A 37 2.12 -3.42 -6.96
CA ALA A 37 3.45 -3.34 -7.52
C ALA A 37 3.76 -1.92 -8.02
N SER A 38 2.76 -1.25 -8.61
CA SER A 38 2.89 0.12 -9.07
C SER A 38 2.91 1.11 -7.89
N SER A 39 2.08 0.92 -6.86
CA SER A 39 2.16 1.69 -5.61
C SER A 39 3.51 1.53 -4.91
N ALA A 40 4.07 0.32 -4.86
CA ALA A 40 5.41 0.08 -4.32
C ALA A 40 6.49 0.87 -5.09
N ARG A 41 6.37 0.95 -6.42
CA ARG A 41 7.31 1.73 -7.24
C ARG A 41 7.15 3.23 -7.04
N CYS A 42 5.93 3.74 -6.93
CA CYS A 42 5.66 5.13 -6.57
C CYS A 42 6.27 5.48 -5.20
N ALA A 43 6.05 4.63 -4.19
CA ALA A 43 6.59 4.81 -2.85
C ALA A 43 8.13 4.84 -2.83
N TRP A 44 8.78 3.97 -3.61
CA TRP A 44 10.24 3.99 -3.73
C TRP A 44 10.76 5.36 -4.20
N ILE A 45 10.16 5.91 -5.26
CA ILE A 45 10.58 7.19 -5.84
C ILE A 45 10.30 8.34 -4.85
N LEU A 46 9.11 8.37 -4.25
CA LEU A 46 8.75 9.36 -3.24
C LEU A 46 9.70 9.33 -2.03
N ALA A 47 10.05 8.14 -1.56
CA ALA A 47 10.97 7.98 -0.45
C ALA A 47 12.36 8.55 -0.77
N MET A 48 12.89 8.28 -1.98
CA MET A 48 14.14 8.87 -2.45
C MET A 48 14.09 10.40 -2.48
N GLN A 49 12.98 10.97 -2.97
CA GLN A 49 12.78 12.42 -3.03
C GLN A 49 12.71 13.06 -1.64
N ARG A 50 12.16 12.34 -0.66
CA ARG A 50 11.89 12.83 0.70
C ARG A 50 12.95 12.43 1.72
N GLY A 51 14.01 11.74 1.32
CA GLY A 51 15.09 11.31 2.21
C GLY A 51 14.67 10.22 3.22
N VAL A 52 13.69 9.39 2.86
CA VAL A 52 13.21 8.24 3.65
C VAL A 52 13.76 6.95 3.05
N GLU A 53 13.93 5.89 3.85
CA GLU A 53 14.44 4.60 3.40
C GLU A 53 13.53 4.00 2.29
N PRO A 54 13.99 3.91 1.03
CA PRO A 54 13.12 3.56 -0.08
C PRO A 54 12.63 2.11 -0.09
N GLU A 55 13.43 1.15 0.38
CA GLU A 55 13.05 -0.26 0.36
C GLU A 55 11.87 -0.53 1.32
N LEU A 56 11.92 0.02 2.53
CA LEU A 56 10.90 -0.13 3.56
C LEU A 56 9.61 0.60 3.18
N ALA A 57 9.71 1.81 2.61
CA ALA A 57 8.54 2.53 2.10
C ALA A 57 7.83 1.79 0.96
N ALA A 58 8.60 1.21 0.03
CA ALA A 58 8.06 0.39 -1.04
C ALA A 58 7.42 -0.91 -0.51
N CYS A 59 8.06 -1.56 0.48
CA CYS A 59 7.48 -2.73 1.13
C CYS A 59 6.16 -2.40 1.83
N ALA A 60 6.07 -1.26 2.51
CA ALA A 60 4.84 -0.81 3.15
C ALA A 60 3.72 -0.54 2.14
N ALA A 61 4.04 0.14 1.03
CA ALA A 61 3.07 0.39 -0.04
C ALA A 61 2.64 -0.90 -0.76
N ALA A 62 3.53 -1.89 -0.93
CA ALA A 62 3.18 -3.16 -1.57
C ALA A 62 2.07 -3.92 -0.81
N VAL A 63 1.99 -3.77 0.51
CA VAL A 63 1.02 -4.51 1.36
C VAL A 63 -0.10 -3.62 1.91
N HIS A 64 -0.19 -2.35 1.51
CA HIS A 64 -1.11 -1.41 2.17
C HIS A 64 -2.60 -1.82 2.09
N ASP A 65 -2.98 -2.54 1.03
CA ASP A 65 -4.32 -3.07 0.79
C ASP A 65 -4.52 -4.53 1.25
N TYR A 66 -3.64 -5.05 2.11
CA TYR A 66 -3.69 -6.45 2.55
C TYR A 66 -5.07 -6.86 3.12
N GLY A 67 -5.74 -5.95 3.85
CA GLY A 67 -7.09 -6.21 4.34
C GLY A 67 -8.13 -6.37 3.23
N ARG A 68 -8.03 -5.60 2.13
CA ARG A 68 -8.94 -5.74 0.98
C ARG A 68 -8.65 -7.02 0.22
N ILE A 69 -7.37 -7.38 0.07
CA ILE A 69 -6.98 -8.65 -0.54
C ILE A 69 -7.68 -9.81 0.19
N LEU A 70 -7.59 -9.87 1.51
CA LEU A 70 -8.16 -10.97 2.29
C LEU A 70 -9.69 -10.95 2.40
N THR A 71 -10.32 -9.79 2.41
CA THR A 71 -11.77 -9.67 2.68
C THR A 71 -12.61 -9.45 1.43
N GLY A 72 -11.99 -9.00 0.34
CA GLY A 72 -12.67 -8.54 -0.87
C GLY A 72 -13.43 -7.22 -0.72
N LYS A 73 -13.26 -6.49 0.39
CA LYS A 73 -14.08 -5.30 0.69
C LYS A 73 -13.23 -4.05 0.93
N GLN A 74 -13.61 -2.96 0.27
CA GLN A 74 -13.00 -1.64 0.38
C GLN A 74 -13.34 -0.96 1.70
N LYS A 75 -14.53 -1.21 2.25
CA LYS A 75 -14.92 -0.60 3.53
C LYS A 75 -14.05 -1.19 4.67
N ASN A 76 -13.37 -0.31 5.41
CA ASN A 76 -12.51 -0.65 6.56
C ASN A 76 -11.30 -1.54 6.25
N HIS A 77 -10.88 -1.67 4.97
CA HIS A 77 -9.76 -2.54 4.59
C HIS A 77 -8.45 -2.20 5.28
N ALA A 78 -8.18 -0.91 5.53
CA ALA A 78 -6.96 -0.48 6.22
C ALA A 78 -6.87 -1.04 7.64
N GLU A 79 -7.92 -0.86 8.46
CA GLU A 79 -7.99 -1.42 9.82
C GLU A 79 -7.97 -2.95 9.80
N ALA A 80 -8.72 -3.56 8.87
CA ALA A 80 -8.76 -5.02 8.72
C ALA A 80 -7.41 -5.62 8.29
N GLY A 81 -6.52 -4.83 7.71
CA GLY A 81 -5.18 -5.25 7.28
C GLY A 81 -4.14 -5.30 8.40
N TYR A 82 -4.35 -4.59 9.52
CA TYR A 82 -3.32 -4.37 10.54
C TYR A 82 -2.76 -5.66 11.16
N GLU A 83 -3.60 -6.50 11.77
CA GLU A 83 -3.11 -7.76 12.37
C GLU A 83 -2.71 -8.80 11.32
N PRO A 84 -3.49 -9.02 10.24
CA PRO A 84 -3.11 -10.02 9.24
C PRO A 84 -1.79 -9.72 8.52
N VAL A 85 -1.48 -8.45 8.25
CA VAL A 85 -0.22 -8.10 7.59
C VAL A 85 0.98 -8.34 8.50
N ARG A 86 0.85 -8.17 9.82
CA ARG A 86 1.92 -8.50 10.79
C ARG A 86 2.27 -9.98 10.74
N GLY A 87 1.25 -10.85 10.78
CA GLY A 87 1.42 -12.30 10.62
C GLY A 87 2.09 -12.66 9.29
N PHE A 88 1.63 -12.05 8.19
CA PHE A 88 2.24 -12.26 6.87
C PHE A 88 3.71 -11.85 6.81
N LEU A 89 4.08 -10.69 7.36
CA LEU A 89 5.46 -10.21 7.35
C LEU A 89 6.38 -11.09 8.21
N GLN A 90 5.88 -11.60 9.35
CA GLN A 90 6.58 -12.61 10.15
C GLN A 90 6.86 -13.88 9.34
N GLU A 91 5.87 -14.36 8.57
CA GLU A 91 6.03 -15.52 7.68
C GLU A 91 6.98 -15.24 6.50
N VAL A 92 7.04 -14.01 5.99
CA VAL A 92 8.03 -13.61 4.96
C VAL A 92 9.45 -13.72 5.52
N GLY A 93 9.64 -13.38 6.79
CA GLY A 93 10.86 -13.64 7.56
C GLY A 93 12.08 -12.84 7.10
N VAL A 94 11.87 -11.59 6.65
CA VAL A 94 12.95 -10.67 6.23
C VAL A 94 12.91 -9.30 6.91
N PHE A 95 11.96 -9.12 7.83
CA PHE A 95 11.76 -7.89 8.60
C PHE A 95 11.94 -8.19 10.07
N ASN A 96 12.52 -7.25 10.81
CA ASN A 96 12.52 -7.30 12.27
C ASN A 96 11.17 -6.80 12.85
N GLU A 97 10.96 -6.92 14.16
CA GLU A 97 9.70 -6.54 14.81
C GLU A 97 9.35 -5.05 14.64
N GLU A 98 10.36 -4.17 14.66
CA GLU A 98 10.18 -2.73 14.47
C GLU A 98 9.73 -2.42 13.03
N GLU A 99 10.36 -3.03 12.03
CA GLU A 99 9.98 -2.88 10.62
C GLU A 99 8.58 -3.42 10.34
N ILE A 100 8.21 -4.55 10.96
CA ILE A 100 6.86 -5.13 10.85
C ILE A 100 5.83 -4.15 11.40
N GLU A 101 6.10 -3.55 12.55
CA GLU A 101 5.19 -2.59 13.17
C GLU A 101 5.05 -1.31 12.34
N ILE A 102 6.16 -0.78 11.81
CA ILE A 102 6.16 0.38 10.91
C ILE A 102 5.29 0.11 9.67
N ILE A 103 5.47 -1.05 9.02
CA ILE A 103 4.69 -1.42 7.85
C ILE A 103 3.21 -1.59 8.23
N ALA A 104 2.92 -2.27 9.34
CA ALA A 104 1.55 -2.52 9.77
C ALA A 104 0.79 -1.22 10.11
N LEU A 105 1.45 -0.27 10.76
CA LEU A 105 0.88 1.06 11.02
C LEU A 105 0.62 1.81 9.70
N ALA A 106 1.52 1.71 8.73
CA ALA A 106 1.29 2.26 7.39
C ALA A 106 0.06 1.64 6.72
N VAL A 107 -0.10 0.31 6.79
CA VAL A 107 -1.31 -0.40 6.31
C VAL A 107 -2.56 0.10 7.02
N LYS A 108 -2.55 0.20 8.35
CA LYS A 108 -3.70 0.62 9.14
C LYS A 108 -4.14 2.05 8.85
N ASN A 109 -3.17 2.96 8.71
CA ASN A 109 -3.41 4.39 8.68
C ASN A 109 -3.45 4.97 7.27
N HIS A 110 -3.11 4.23 6.21
CA HIS A 110 -3.06 4.80 4.85
C HIS A 110 -4.42 5.38 4.42
N SER A 111 -5.55 4.83 4.87
CA SER A 111 -6.87 5.39 4.54
C SER A 111 -7.17 6.73 5.25
N LEU A 112 -6.46 7.06 6.33
CA LEU A 112 -6.57 8.30 7.12
C LEU A 112 -5.83 9.46 6.46
N LYS A 113 -6.25 9.81 5.24
CA LYS A 113 -5.58 10.79 4.37
C LYS A 113 -5.55 12.23 4.93
N LYS A 114 -6.43 12.56 5.89
CA LYS A 114 -6.48 13.87 6.57
C LYS A 114 -5.53 13.96 7.77
N GLU A 115 -5.12 12.81 8.31
CA GLU A 115 -4.24 12.75 9.47
C GLU A 115 -2.78 12.70 9.00
N VAL A 116 -1.90 13.35 9.74
CA VAL A 116 -0.45 13.30 9.50
C VAL A 116 0.11 12.12 10.28
N GLY A 117 0.71 11.16 9.58
CA GLY A 117 1.41 10.02 10.16
C GLY A 117 2.92 10.19 10.15
N SER A 118 3.62 9.07 10.35
CA SER A 118 5.07 8.96 10.12
C SER A 118 5.47 9.23 8.66
N PRO A 119 6.78 9.44 8.38
CA PRO A 119 7.23 9.64 7.01
C PRO A 119 6.85 8.50 6.05
N ILE A 120 6.86 7.24 6.50
CA ILE A 120 6.45 6.09 5.67
C ILE A 120 4.93 6.09 5.45
N GLU A 121 4.13 6.38 6.47
CA GLU A 121 2.68 6.52 6.31
C GLU A 121 2.32 7.58 5.27
N GLU A 122 2.98 8.74 5.32
CA GLU A 122 2.72 9.81 4.34
C GLU A 122 3.15 9.42 2.92
N ILE A 123 4.24 8.67 2.76
CA ILE A 123 4.65 8.12 1.46
C ILE A 123 3.62 7.11 0.94
N VAL A 124 3.14 6.19 1.77
CA VAL A 124 2.13 5.19 1.35
C VAL A 124 0.83 5.88 0.97
N LYS A 125 0.38 6.88 1.75
CA LYS A 125 -0.82 7.66 1.45
C LYS A 125 -0.76 8.34 0.08
N ASP A 126 0.38 8.95 -0.23
CA ASP A 126 0.59 9.65 -1.50
C ASP A 126 0.78 8.68 -2.66
N ALA A 127 1.53 7.59 -2.46
CA ALA A 127 1.72 6.53 -3.46
C ALA A 127 0.38 5.92 -3.91
N ASP A 128 -0.49 5.55 -2.96
CA ASP A 128 -1.84 5.05 -3.25
C ASP A 128 -2.66 6.06 -4.10
N VAL A 129 -2.66 7.35 -3.73
CA VAL A 129 -3.39 8.38 -4.49
C VAL A 129 -2.86 8.53 -5.92
N ILE A 130 -1.53 8.63 -6.06
CA ILE A 130 -0.88 8.84 -7.36
C ILE A 130 -1.17 7.65 -8.26
N ASP A 131 -0.99 6.43 -7.74
CA ASP A 131 -1.18 5.21 -8.49
C ASP A 131 -2.64 5.02 -8.93
N CYS A 132 -3.59 5.14 -8.00
CA CYS A 132 -5.02 5.07 -8.30
C CYS A 132 -5.42 6.05 -9.42
N TYR A 133 -4.99 7.31 -9.31
CA TYR A 133 -5.31 8.33 -10.32
C TYR A 133 -4.65 8.05 -11.67
N GLN A 134 -3.38 7.65 -11.69
CA GLN A 134 -2.66 7.33 -12.93
C GLN A 134 -3.21 6.08 -13.64
N LEU A 135 -3.80 5.14 -12.89
CA LEU A 135 -4.55 4.01 -13.43
C LEU A 135 -6.00 4.36 -13.84
N GLY A 136 -6.40 5.63 -13.70
CA GLY A 136 -7.68 6.15 -14.19
C GLY A 136 -8.82 6.14 -13.17
N GLN A 137 -8.56 5.85 -11.89
CA GLN A 137 -9.59 6.02 -10.85
C GLN A 137 -9.84 7.51 -10.59
N PRO A 138 -11.11 7.95 -10.49
CA PRO A 138 -11.41 9.33 -10.13
C PRO A 138 -11.10 9.60 -8.66
N PHE A 139 -10.96 10.88 -8.29
CA PHE A 139 -10.96 11.28 -6.90
C PHE A 139 -12.37 11.07 -6.31
N ASP A 140 -12.50 10.05 -5.46
CA ASP A 140 -13.71 9.74 -4.69
C ASP A 140 -13.84 10.58 -3.41
N ARG A 141 -12.73 11.19 -2.96
CA ARG A 141 -12.64 11.98 -1.73
C ARG A 141 -11.79 13.24 -1.95
N PRO A 142 -12.19 14.42 -1.44
CA PRO A 142 -11.45 15.67 -1.63
C PRO A 142 -9.99 15.61 -1.16
N GLU A 143 -9.71 14.88 -0.07
CA GLU A 143 -8.35 14.78 0.44
C GLU A 143 -7.39 13.97 -0.46
N LYS A 144 -7.90 13.11 -1.36
CA LYS A 144 -7.07 12.49 -2.39
C LYS A 144 -6.62 13.52 -3.43
N GLU A 145 -7.54 14.35 -3.90
CA GLU A 145 -7.24 15.42 -4.87
C GLU A 145 -6.22 16.41 -4.31
N VAL A 146 -6.39 16.83 -3.05
CA VAL A 146 -5.43 17.73 -2.37
C VAL A 146 -4.03 17.13 -2.33
N ARG A 147 -3.90 15.84 -1.97
CA ARG A 147 -2.60 15.15 -1.94
C ARG A 147 -1.98 15.05 -3.32
N TYR A 148 -2.77 14.70 -4.33
CA TYR A 148 -2.29 14.61 -5.70
C TYR A 148 -1.78 15.96 -6.22
N ASN A 149 -2.54 17.03 -6.02
CA ASN A 149 -2.12 18.38 -6.44
C ASN A 149 -0.89 18.87 -5.69
N LYS A 150 -0.77 18.57 -4.39
CA LYS A 150 0.44 18.88 -3.63
C LYS A 150 1.66 18.15 -4.20
N TRP A 151 1.53 16.85 -4.49
CA TRP A 151 2.61 16.09 -5.13
C TRP A 151 2.99 16.67 -6.50
N ARG A 152 2.00 17.09 -7.29
CA ARG A 152 2.23 17.76 -8.58
C ARG A 152 3.01 19.06 -8.44
N GLU A 153 2.63 19.92 -7.50
CA GLU A 153 3.34 21.16 -7.18
C GLU A 153 4.79 20.89 -6.71
N GLU A 154 4.99 19.90 -5.82
CA GLU A 154 6.31 19.48 -5.34
C GLU A 154 7.24 19.03 -6.48
N ASN A 155 6.67 18.50 -7.57
CA ASN A 155 7.42 17.91 -8.69
C ASN A 155 7.36 18.73 -10.00
N GLY A 156 6.66 19.86 -10.00
CA GLY A 156 6.53 20.75 -11.16
C GLY A 156 5.80 20.12 -12.36
N VAL A 157 4.78 19.29 -12.12
CA VAL A 157 3.97 18.60 -13.15
C VAL A 157 2.50 18.98 -13.13
#